data_AF-A0A1G1H323-F1
#
_entry.id   AF-A0A1G1H323-F1
#
_cell.length_a   1.000
_cell.length_b   1.000
_cell.length_c   1.000
_cell.angle_alpha   90.00
_cell.angle_beta   90.00
_cell.angle_gamma   90.00
#
_symmetry.space_group_name_H-M   'P 1'
#
loop_
_entity.id
_entity.type
_entity.pdbx_description
1 polymer ?
#
loop_
_entity_poly.entity_id
_entity_poly.type
_entity_poly.pdbx_seq_one_letter_code
_entity_poly.pdbx_strand_id
1 'polypeptide(L)'
;DRVVINTDAREILAQNGLKDSERVLIRDRRPEICGDLVSMNLIIADDVKNVPADIYLMTHTTNPLLGARTIQDALSRFLVAQRKGEADSLFTVNKVQTRFYRENCSAVNHDPNNLVRTQDLEPWFEENSNLYLFTRDSFLSTNARIGKRPMMHETPRLESIDIDTPVEW
;
A
#
# COMPACT_ATOMS: atom_id res chain seq x y z
N ASP A 1 14.23 0.18 -14.03
CA ASP A 1 13.18 -0.32 -13.11
C ASP A 1 12.51 -1.53 -13.74
N ARG A 2 11.87 -2.40 -12.94
CA ARG A 2 11.20 -3.60 -13.41
C ARG A 2 9.83 -3.70 -12.76
N VAL A 3 8.81 -4.04 -13.53
CA VAL A 3 7.45 -4.30 -13.03
C VAL A 3 7.34 -5.80 -12.82
N VAL A 4 6.97 -6.22 -11.61
CA VAL A 4 6.83 -7.64 -11.27
C VAL A 4 5.36 -7.94 -10.99
N ILE A 5 4.84 -8.97 -11.64
CA ILE A 5 3.48 -9.45 -11.43
C ILE A 5 3.58 -10.87 -10.89
N ASN A 6 3.27 -11.05 -9.61
CA ASN A 6 3.24 -12.35 -8.95
C ASN A 6 1.82 -12.91 -9.01
N THR A 7 1.60 -13.96 -9.80
CA THR A 7 0.26 -14.49 -10.11
C THR A 7 0.23 -16.01 -10.17
N ASP A 8 -0.89 -16.60 -9.80
CA ASP A 8 -1.25 -18.00 -10.04
C ASP A 8 -2.11 -18.19 -11.31
N ALA A 9 -2.34 -17.11 -12.06
CA ALA A 9 -3.21 -17.07 -13.23
C ALA A 9 -2.49 -16.60 -14.50
N ARG A 10 -1.23 -17.04 -14.71
CA ARG A 10 -0.40 -16.64 -15.87
C ARG A 10 -1.14 -16.79 -17.21
N GLU A 11 -1.87 -17.89 -17.39
CA GLU A 11 -2.61 -18.14 -18.64
C GLU A 11 -3.70 -17.08 -18.88
N ILE A 12 -4.39 -16.62 -17.83
CA ILE A 12 -5.41 -15.57 -17.94
C ILE A 12 -4.75 -14.25 -18.36
N LEU A 13 -3.59 -13.91 -17.77
CA LEU A 13 -2.82 -12.73 -18.18
C LEU A 13 -2.42 -12.82 -19.66
N ALA A 14 -1.91 -13.98 -20.09
CA ALA A 14 -1.47 -14.21 -21.46
C ALA A 14 -2.63 -14.11 -22.48
N GLN A 15 -3.82 -14.61 -22.13
CA GLN A 15 -5.05 -14.49 -22.94
C GLN A 15 -5.49 -13.03 -23.12
N ASN A 16 -5.24 -12.19 -22.10
CA ASN A 16 -5.49 -10.75 -22.15
C ASN A 16 -4.30 -9.94 -22.72
N GLY A 17 -3.32 -10.62 -23.33
CA GLY A 17 -2.19 -9.99 -24.01
C GLY A 17 -1.03 -9.58 -23.10
N LEU A 18 -1.09 -9.86 -21.80
CA LEU A 18 -0.03 -9.53 -20.86
C LEU A 18 0.98 -10.68 -20.78
N LYS A 19 2.21 -10.41 -21.22
CA LYS A 19 3.31 -11.38 -21.30
C LYS A 19 4.59 -10.75 -20.75
N ASP A 20 5.56 -11.61 -20.44
CA ASP A 20 6.91 -11.17 -20.10
C ASP A 20 7.48 -10.24 -21.19
N SER A 21 8.22 -9.22 -20.76
CA SER A 21 8.92 -8.28 -21.62
C SER A 21 10.21 -7.81 -20.93
N GLU A 22 10.99 -6.93 -21.57
CA GLU A 22 12.17 -6.34 -20.91
C GLU A 22 11.81 -5.61 -19.61
N ARG A 23 10.63 -4.97 -19.57
CA ARG A 23 10.16 -4.19 -18.40
C ARG A 23 9.30 -5.00 -17.43
N VAL A 24 8.52 -5.95 -17.92
CA VAL A 24 7.54 -6.73 -17.13
C VAL A 24 8.04 -8.15 -16.90
N LEU A 25 8.13 -8.56 -15.64
CA LEU A 25 8.36 -9.94 -15.22
C LEU A 25 7.09 -10.51 -14.63
N ILE A 26 6.59 -11.58 -15.22
CA ILE A 26 5.52 -12.38 -14.64
C ILE A 26 6.17 -13.54 -13.88
N ARG A 27 5.85 -13.65 -12.59
CA ARG A 27 6.27 -14.73 -11.71
C ARG A 27 5.09 -15.62 -11.42
N ASP A 28 5.27 -16.92 -11.58
CA ASP A 28 4.29 -17.90 -11.12
C ASP A 28 4.35 -17.97 -9.59
N ARG A 29 3.22 -17.67 -8.97
CA ARG A 29 3.05 -17.76 -7.53
C ARG A 29 3.21 -19.21 -7.11
N ARG A 30 4.04 -19.45 -6.09
CA ARG A 30 4.26 -20.82 -5.60
C ARG A 30 2.96 -21.36 -4.98
N PRO A 31 2.58 -22.62 -5.21
CA PRO A 31 1.32 -23.18 -4.74
C PRO A 31 1.08 -23.01 -3.22
N GLU A 32 2.13 -23.07 -2.41
CA GLU A 32 2.08 -22.92 -0.95
C GLU A 32 1.72 -21.51 -0.46
N ILE A 33 1.77 -20.51 -1.34
CA ILE A 33 1.39 -19.12 -1.05
C ILE A 33 0.22 -18.64 -1.92
N CYS A 34 -0.53 -19.58 -2.53
CA CYS A 34 -1.79 -19.29 -3.19
C CYS A 34 -2.97 -19.40 -2.22
N GLY A 35 -4.02 -18.63 -2.45
CA GLY A 35 -5.30 -18.69 -1.71
C GLY A 35 -5.60 -17.46 -0.86
N ASP A 36 -6.89 -17.28 -0.56
CA ASP A 36 -7.45 -16.04 0.01
C ASP A 36 -7.01 -15.74 1.44
N LEU A 37 -6.59 -16.78 2.18
CA LEU A 37 -6.15 -16.67 3.58
C LEU A 37 -4.64 -16.50 3.71
N VAL A 38 -3.90 -16.49 2.59
CA VAL A 38 -2.46 -16.31 2.61
C VAL A 38 -2.14 -14.83 2.88
N SER A 39 -1.32 -14.59 3.89
CA SER A 39 -0.86 -13.23 4.19
C SER A 39 -0.11 -12.64 3.00
N MET A 40 -0.48 -11.41 2.62
CA MET A 40 0.23 -10.66 1.59
C MET A 40 1.74 -10.52 1.88
N ASN A 41 2.15 -10.48 3.15
CA ASN A 41 3.57 -10.43 3.50
C ASN A 41 4.32 -11.71 3.09
N LEU A 42 3.68 -12.89 3.04
CA LEU A 42 4.33 -14.12 2.57
C LEU A 42 4.60 -14.07 1.05
N ILE A 43 3.66 -13.52 0.29
CA ILE A 43 3.82 -13.33 -1.16
C ILE A 43 4.92 -12.28 -1.42
N ILE A 44 4.91 -11.16 -0.70
CA ILE A 44 5.96 -10.14 -0.80
C ILE A 44 7.33 -10.70 -0.40
N ALA A 45 7.40 -11.54 0.64
CA ALA A 45 8.65 -12.19 1.06
C ALA A 45 9.23 -13.06 -0.07
N ASP A 46 8.38 -13.75 -0.84
CA ASP A 46 8.81 -14.49 -2.03
C ASP A 46 9.41 -13.55 -3.09
N ASP A 47 8.76 -12.43 -3.37
CA ASP A 47 9.26 -11.47 -4.35
C ASP A 47 10.58 -10.83 -3.91
N VAL A 48 10.69 -10.39 -2.64
CA VAL A 48 11.92 -9.81 -2.07
C VAL A 48 13.10 -10.79 -2.13
N LYS A 49 12.83 -12.08 -1.88
CA LYS A 49 13.85 -13.15 -1.93
C LYS A 49 14.37 -13.37 -3.34
N ASN A 50 13.49 -13.33 -4.34
CA ASN A 50 13.81 -13.79 -5.70
C ASN A 50 14.06 -12.64 -6.69
N VAL A 51 13.67 -11.41 -6.37
CA VAL A 51 13.88 -10.23 -7.21
C VAL A 51 14.64 -9.17 -6.42
N PRO A 52 15.96 -9.03 -6.64
CA PRO A 52 16.74 -7.96 -6.03
C PRO A 52 16.33 -6.57 -6.53
N ALA A 53 16.12 -5.66 -5.58
CA ALA A 53 15.90 -4.25 -5.83
C ALA A 53 16.39 -3.43 -4.63
N ASP A 54 16.76 -2.17 -4.89
CA ASP A 54 17.11 -1.23 -3.82
C ASP A 54 15.85 -0.80 -3.04
N ILE A 55 14.75 -0.59 -3.76
CA ILE A 55 13.45 -0.20 -3.25
C ILE A 55 12.39 -1.05 -3.94
N TYR A 56 11.47 -1.57 -3.13
CA TYR A 56 10.28 -2.26 -3.57
C TYR A 56 9.11 -1.28 -3.49
N LEU A 57 8.39 -1.12 -4.59
CA LEU A 57 7.08 -0.47 -4.62
C LEU A 57 6.03 -1.54 -4.83
N MET A 58 5.08 -1.62 -3.91
CA MET A 58 3.99 -2.59 -3.95
C MET A 58 2.65 -1.86 -3.97
N THR A 59 1.76 -2.30 -4.86
CA THR A 59 0.37 -1.85 -5.00
C THR A 59 -0.49 -3.03 -5.44
N HIS A 60 -1.81 -2.90 -5.34
CA HIS A 60 -2.77 -3.93 -5.72
C HIS A 60 -3.49 -3.56 -7.02
N THR A 61 -3.87 -4.57 -7.82
CA THR A 61 -4.66 -4.36 -9.04
C THR A 61 -6.06 -3.80 -8.76
N THR A 62 -6.55 -3.90 -7.52
CA THR A 62 -7.81 -3.33 -7.03
C THR A 62 -7.75 -1.81 -6.83
N ASN A 63 -6.59 -1.17 -7.00
CA ASN A 63 -6.40 0.28 -6.93
C ASN A 63 -6.16 0.89 -8.33
N PRO A 64 -7.12 0.82 -9.28
CA PRO A 64 -6.87 1.16 -10.68
C PRO A 64 -6.67 2.66 -10.93
N LEU A 65 -7.02 3.50 -9.95
CA LEU A 65 -6.95 4.96 -10.07
C LEU A 65 -5.63 5.54 -9.56
N LEU A 66 -4.71 4.71 -9.03
CA LEU A 66 -3.41 5.18 -8.58
C LEU A 66 -2.61 5.80 -9.73
N GLY A 67 -2.31 7.09 -9.61
CA GLY A 67 -1.65 7.87 -10.64
C GLY A 67 -0.13 7.77 -10.62
N ALA A 68 0.50 7.89 -11.79
CA ALA A 68 1.96 7.95 -11.92
C ALA A 68 2.59 9.11 -11.13
N ARG A 69 1.89 10.25 -11.03
CA ARG A 69 2.35 11.40 -10.25
C ARG A 69 2.40 11.10 -8.76
N THR A 70 1.35 10.49 -8.21
CA THR A 70 1.29 10.07 -6.80
C THR A 70 2.40 9.08 -6.47
N ILE A 71 2.65 8.11 -7.36
CA ILE A 71 3.78 7.18 -7.25
C ILE A 71 5.12 7.93 -7.19
N GLN A 72 5.35 8.88 -8.11
CA GLN A 72 6.60 9.65 -8.17
C GLN A 72 6.80 10.53 -6.93
N ASP A 73 5.73 11.16 -6.43
CA ASP A 73 5.76 12.01 -5.25
C ASP A 73 6.03 11.17 -3.98
N ALA A 74 5.38 10.00 -3.84
CA ALA A 74 5.64 9.07 -2.75
C ALA A 74 7.09 8.58 -2.75
N LEU A 75 7.60 8.14 -3.91
CA LEU A 75 8.97 7.67 -4.05
C LEU A 75 10.00 8.77 -3.74
N SER A 76 9.79 9.98 -4.25
CA SER A 76 10.68 11.12 -4.00
C SER A 76 10.76 11.47 -2.52
N ARG A 77 9.61 11.50 -1.82
CA ARG A 77 9.55 11.75 -0.37
C ARG A 77 10.24 10.65 0.42
N PHE A 78 9.98 9.38 0.09
CA PHE A 78 10.62 8.25 0.74
C PHE A 78 12.13 8.28 0.60
N LEU A 79 12.65 8.52 -0.61
CA LEU A 79 14.08 8.61 -0.89
C LEU A 79 14.78 9.72 -0.07
N VAL A 80 14.12 10.87 0.12
CA VAL A 80 14.66 11.95 0.96
C VAL A 80 14.72 11.53 2.42
N ALA A 81 13.64 10.97 2.97
CA ALA A 81 13.57 10.53 4.37
C ALA A 81 14.55 9.38 4.66
N GLN A 82 14.65 8.42 3.73
CA GLN A 82 15.56 7.28 3.81
C GLN A 82 17.03 7.74 3.88
N ARG A 83 17.45 8.68 3.02
CA ARG A 83 18.83 9.22 3.04
C ARG A 83 19.17 9.93 4.35
N LYS A 84 18.18 10.46 5.06
CA LYS A 84 18.34 11.08 6.37
C LYS A 84 18.23 10.08 7.54
N GLY A 85 17.89 8.83 7.27
CA GLY A 85 17.62 7.81 8.28
C GLY A 85 16.27 7.95 8.99
N GLU A 86 15.41 8.87 8.53
CA GLU A 86 14.12 9.22 9.15
C GLU A 86 13.05 8.16 8.88
N ALA A 87 13.13 7.44 7.75
CA ALA A 87 12.18 6.38 7.41
C ALA A 87 12.86 5.15 6.79
N ASP A 88 12.32 3.96 7.05
CA ASP A 88 12.72 2.69 6.43
C ASP A 88 11.64 2.08 5.51
N SER A 89 10.39 2.53 5.67
CA SER A 89 9.27 2.26 4.76
C SER A 89 8.33 3.46 4.64
N LEU A 90 7.51 3.49 3.59
CA LEU A 90 6.39 4.41 3.41
C LEU A 90 5.13 3.63 3.07
N PHE A 91 3.98 4.06 3.59
CA PHE A 91 2.67 3.56 3.18
C PHE A 91 1.69 4.72 2.98
N THR A 92 0.67 4.50 2.15
CA THR A 92 -0.34 5.51 1.85
C THR A 92 -1.50 5.50 2.84
N VAL A 93 -2.08 6.69 3.05
CA VAL A 93 -3.18 6.88 4.00
C VAL A 93 -4.25 7.83 3.47
N ASN A 94 -5.47 7.64 3.96
CA ASN A 94 -6.54 8.62 3.89
C ASN A 94 -6.46 9.53 5.12
N LYS A 95 -6.48 10.84 4.91
CA LYS A 95 -6.65 11.80 6.01
C LYS A 95 -8.13 11.87 6.41
N VAL A 96 -8.41 11.60 7.68
CA VAL A 96 -9.75 11.56 8.24
C VAL A 96 -9.91 12.67 9.28
N GLN A 97 -10.89 13.54 9.05
CA GLN A 97 -11.31 14.60 9.97
C GLN A 97 -12.83 14.56 10.12
N THR A 98 -13.31 13.53 10.79
CA THR A 98 -14.73 13.30 11.12
C THR A 98 -14.88 12.99 12.60
N ARG A 99 -16.12 12.95 13.10
CA ARG A 99 -16.42 12.61 14.49
C ARG A 99 -16.72 11.13 14.60
N PHE A 100 -15.88 10.39 15.32
CA PHE A 100 -16.11 8.99 15.59
C PHE A 100 -16.78 8.80 16.95
N TYR A 101 -17.75 7.90 16.98
CA TYR A 101 -18.38 7.42 18.20
C TYR A 101 -18.17 5.91 18.31
N ARG A 102 -18.03 5.43 19.54
CA ARG A 102 -18.14 4.00 19.84
C ARG A 102 -19.61 3.58 19.81
N GLU A 103 -19.87 2.27 19.80
CA GLU A 103 -21.23 1.70 19.86
C GLU A 103 -22.01 2.17 21.09
N ASN A 104 -21.33 2.40 22.23
CA ASN A 104 -21.93 2.96 23.44
C ASN A 104 -22.13 4.48 23.41
N CYS A 105 -22.05 5.12 22.25
CA CYS A 105 -22.18 6.57 22.04
C CYS A 105 -21.14 7.45 22.73
N SER A 106 -20.02 6.90 23.22
CA SER A 106 -18.89 7.71 23.66
C SER A 106 -18.09 8.26 22.48
N ALA A 107 -17.72 9.53 22.55
CA ALA A 107 -16.88 10.18 21.54
C ALA A 107 -15.45 9.64 21.57
N VAL A 108 -14.84 9.47 20.40
CA VAL A 108 -13.48 8.91 20.26
C VAL A 108 -12.44 10.00 20.07
N ASN A 109 -12.69 10.97 19.18
CA ASN A 109 -11.71 11.97 18.74
C ASN A 109 -12.23 13.42 18.79
N HIS A 110 -13.31 13.67 19.53
CA HIS A 110 -13.90 15.00 19.70
C HIS A 110 -14.55 15.16 21.07
N ASP A 111 -14.79 16.40 21.48
CA ASP A 111 -15.56 16.73 22.68
C ASP A 111 -17.02 17.07 22.31
N PRO A 112 -18.02 16.27 22.74
CA PRO A 112 -19.43 16.57 22.48
C PRO A 112 -19.92 17.90 23.08
N ASN A 113 -19.29 18.40 24.14
CA ASN A 113 -19.65 19.66 24.79
C ASN A 113 -19.02 20.88 24.12
N ASN A 114 -18.09 20.67 23.19
CA ASN A 114 -17.40 21.71 22.45
C ASN A 114 -17.42 21.41 20.95
N LEU A 115 -18.49 21.86 20.29
CA LEU A 115 -18.73 21.57 18.88
C LEU A 115 -17.88 22.45 17.94
N VAL A 116 -16.58 22.13 17.84
CA VAL A 116 -15.68 22.70 16.83
C VAL A 116 -16.02 22.15 15.44
N ARG A 117 -15.63 22.86 14.36
CA ARG A 117 -15.85 22.41 12.99
C ARG A 117 -14.94 21.21 12.68
N THR A 118 -15.34 20.32 11.77
CA THR A 118 -14.60 19.08 11.49
C THR A 118 -13.20 19.34 10.93
N GLN A 119 -13.01 20.38 10.12
CA GLN A 119 -11.69 20.78 9.62
C GLN A 119 -10.71 21.24 10.70
N ASP A 120 -11.23 21.61 11.88
CA ASP A 120 -10.43 22.05 13.03
C ASP A 120 -10.13 20.88 14.00
N LEU A 121 -10.65 19.67 13.74
CA LEU A 121 -10.34 18.46 14.52
C LEU A 121 -8.91 17.97 14.24
N GLU A 122 -8.31 17.32 15.22
CA GLU A 122 -7.06 16.58 15.02
C GLU A 122 -7.23 15.56 13.87
N PRO A 123 -6.32 15.54 12.88
CA PRO A 123 -6.39 14.59 11.79
C PRO A 123 -6.00 13.20 12.25
N TRP A 124 -6.79 12.22 11.83
CA TRP A 124 -6.47 10.80 11.97
C TRP A 124 -6.12 10.26 10.58
N PHE A 125 -5.34 9.18 10.52
CA PHE A 125 -4.87 8.62 9.26
C PHE A 125 -5.23 7.15 9.19
N GLU A 126 -6.00 6.79 8.16
CA GLU A 126 -6.43 5.43 7.86
C GLU A 126 -5.50 4.85 6.79
N GLU A 127 -4.87 3.70 7.05
CA GLU A 127 -4.16 2.94 6.02
C GLU A 127 -5.14 2.52 4.93
N ASN A 128 -4.88 2.90 3.68
CA ASN A 128 -5.78 2.65 2.55
C ASN A 128 -5.30 1.55 1.61
N SER A 129 -4.27 0.80 2.02
CA SER A 129 -3.68 -0.31 1.28
C SER A 129 -3.27 -0.09 -0.17
N ASN A 130 -3.16 1.16 -0.60
CA ASN A 130 -2.98 1.49 -2.01
C ASN A 130 -1.52 1.33 -2.49
N LEU A 131 -0.57 1.94 -1.77
CA LEU A 131 0.85 1.90 -2.13
C LEU A 131 1.75 1.77 -0.89
N TYR A 132 2.78 0.94 -1.05
CA TYR A 132 3.83 0.71 -0.07
C TYR A 132 5.21 0.85 -0.72
N LEU A 133 6.16 1.46 -0.02
CA LEU A 133 7.57 1.51 -0.37
C LEU A 133 8.40 0.98 0.79
N PHE A 134 9.37 0.12 0.50
CA PHE A 134 10.28 -0.40 1.53
C PHE A 134 11.55 -0.93 0.88
N THR A 135 12.59 -1.16 1.69
CA THR A 135 13.78 -1.90 1.28
C THR A 135 13.72 -3.35 1.72
N ARG A 136 14.57 -4.19 1.13
CA ARG A 136 14.78 -5.57 1.60
C ARG A 136 15.11 -5.59 3.11
N ASP A 137 16.01 -4.74 3.56
CA ASP A 137 16.45 -4.71 4.95
C ASP A 137 15.32 -4.31 5.90
N SER A 138 14.52 -3.31 5.50
CA SER A 138 13.31 -2.91 6.24
C SER A 138 12.36 -4.10 6.39
N PHE A 139 12.05 -4.77 5.27
CA PHE A 139 11.15 -5.92 5.24
C PHE A 139 11.64 -7.08 6.11
N LEU A 140 12.92 -7.46 5.99
CA LEU A 140 13.50 -8.55 6.78
C LEU A 140 13.55 -8.24 8.28
N SER A 141 13.57 -6.95 8.65
CA SER A 141 13.61 -6.55 10.05
C SER A 141 12.27 -6.71 10.79
N THR A 142 11.15 -6.75 10.06
CA THR A 142 9.78 -6.86 10.59
C THR A 142 9.00 -8.06 10.04
N ASN A 143 9.50 -8.72 8.99
CA ASN A 143 8.75 -9.64 8.13
C ASN A 143 7.47 -9.02 7.57
N ALA A 144 7.47 -7.70 7.33
CA ALA A 144 6.33 -6.96 6.83
C ALA A 144 6.73 -5.80 5.92
N ARG A 145 5.83 -5.40 5.01
CA ARG A 145 6.00 -4.23 4.13
C ARG A 145 6.09 -2.89 4.88
N ILE A 146 5.58 -2.83 6.12
CA ILE A 146 5.76 -1.70 7.03
C ILE A 146 6.94 -2.01 7.95
N GLY A 147 7.95 -1.14 7.90
CA GLY A 147 9.20 -1.21 8.65
C GLY A 147 9.08 -0.71 10.09
N LYS A 148 10.23 -0.50 10.73
CA LYS A 148 10.32 -0.05 12.13
C LYS A 148 10.20 1.46 12.28
N ARG A 149 10.51 2.21 11.23
CA ARG A 149 10.38 3.67 11.16
C ARG A 149 9.56 4.02 9.92
N PRO A 150 8.25 3.73 9.92
CA PRO A 150 7.42 4.02 8.76
C PRO A 150 7.11 5.51 8.68
N MET A 151 6.91 6.00 7.46
CA MET A 151 6.32 7.31 7.20
C MET A 151 5.02 7.18 6.39
N MET A 152 4.11 8.14 6.56
CA MET A 152 2.84 8.18 5.84
C MET A 152 2.90 9.09 4.61
N HIS A 153 2.14 8.72 3.58
CA HIS A 153 1.87 9.57 2.42
C HIS A 153 0.37 9.67 2.19
N GLU A 154 -0.18 10.87 2.40
CA GLU A 154 -1.58 11.12 2.06
C GLU A 154 -1.79 11.02 0.54
N THR A 155 -2.80 10.28 0.12
CA THR A 155 -3.17 10.14 -1.30
C THR A 155 -4.47 10.90 -1.61
N PRO A 156 -4.65 11.37 -2.86
CA PRO A 156 -5.92 11.95 -3.27
C PRO A 156 -7.07 10.95 -3.09
N ARG A 157 -8.23 11.42 -2.61
CA ARG A 157 -9.39 10.57 -2.32
C ARG A 157 -9.79 9.69 -3.51
N LEU A 158 -9.78 10.27 -4.72
CA LEU A 158 -10.14 9.53 -5.95
C LEU A 158 -9.16 8.39 -6.25
N GLU A 159 -7.87 8.60 -6.00
CA GLU A 159 -6.86 7.58 -6.24
C GLU A 159 -6.85 6.51 -5.14
N SER A 160 -7.48 6.79 -3.99
CA SER A 160 -7.54 5.91 -2.81
C SER A 160 -8.75 4.98 -2.80
N ILE A 161 -9.46 4.87 -3.93
CA ILE A 161 -10.59 3.96 -4.08
C ILE A 161 -10.03 2.55 -4.31
N ASP A 162 -10.36 1.65 -3.39
CA ASP A 162 -10.12 0.21 -3.51
C ASP A 162 -11.38 -0.45 -4.05
N ILE A 163 -11.20 -1.46 -4.90
CA ILE A 163 -12.28 -2.19 -5.55
C ILE A 163 -12.31 -3.61 -4.99
N ASP A 164 -13.10 -3.84 -3.95
CA ASP A 164 -13.22 -5.13 -3.25
C ASP A 164 -14.59 -5.79 -3.45
N THR A 165 -15.61 -5.01 -3.82
CA THR A 165 -17.00 -5.47 -3.93
C THR A 165 -17.59 -5.18 -5.31
N PRO A 166 -18.63 -5.94 -5.74
CA PRO A 166 -19.32 -5.68 -7.01
C PRO A 166 -19.98 -4.29 -7.10
N VAL A 167 -20.18 -3.60 -5.97
CA VAL A 167 -20.72 -2.24 -5.93
C VAL A 167 -19.64 -1.19 -6.26
N GLU A 168 -18.37 -1.56 -6.13
CA GLU A 168 -17.21 -0.73 -6.44
C GLU A 168 -16.70 -0.95 -7.90
N TRP A 169 -17.28 -1.91 -8.64
CA TRP A 169 -17.07 -2.12 -10.09
C TRP A 169 -17.87 -1.11 -10.92
#